data_AF-A0A354IWM4-F1
#
_entry.id   AF-A0A354IWM4-F1
#
_cell.length_a   1.000
_cell.length_b   1.000
_cell.length_c   1.000
_cell.angle_alpha   90.00
_cell.angle_beta   90.00
_cell.angle_gamma   90.00
#
_symmetry.space_group_name_H-M   'P 1'
#
loop_
_entity.id
_entity.type
_entity.pdbx_description
1 polymer ?
#
loop_
_entity_poly.entity_id
_entity_poly.type
_entity_poly.pdbx_seq_one_letter_code
_entity_poly.pdbx_strand_id
1 'polypeptide(L)' 'LDAARANGLAPALLDRLALSPSAITTMVDGLRQIAALPDPIGEISNMKSRPSGIQVGQMRVPLGV' A
#
# COMPACT_ATOMS: atom_id res chain seq x y z
N LEU A 1 7.98 -0.45 25.87
CA LEU A 1 8.09 -1.93 25.77
C LEU A 1 7.69 -2.64 27.07
N ASP A 2 7.72 -1.96 28.22
CA ASP A 2 7.53 -2.62 29.51
C ASP A 2 6.13 -3.21 29.71
N ALA A 3 5.08 -2.54 29.23
CA ALA A 3 3.73 -3.11 29.21
C ALA A 3 3.64 -4.40 28.41
N ALA A 4 4.31 -4.47 27.25
CA ALA A 4 4.32 -5.67 26.42
C ALA A 4 5.10 -6.83 27.09
N ARG A 5 6.20 -6.52 27.77
CA ARG A 5 6.95 -7.51 28.57
C ARG A 5 6.11 -8.01 29.75
N ALA A 6 5.42 -7.13 30.46
CA ALA A 6 4.53 -7.46 31.57
C ALA A 6 3.35 -8.34 31.12
N ASN A 7 2.85 -8.12 29.89
CA ASN A 7 1.82 -8.95 29.28
C ASN A 7 2.34 -10.29 28.71
N GLY A 8 3.62 -10.64 28.95
CA GLY A 8 4.18 -11.92 28.56
C GLY A 8 4.35 -12.12 27.04
N LEU A 9 4.46 -11.04 26.26
CA LEU A 9 4.67 -11.15 24.82
C LEU A 9 5.97 -11.91 24.51
N ALA A 10 5.90 -12.79 23.50
CA ALA A 10 7.07 -13.52 23.03
C ALA A 10 8.19 -12.57 22.55
N PRO A 11 9.48 -12.92 22.68
CA PRO A 11 10.59 -12.06 22.28
C PRO A 11 10.51 -11.57 20.83
N ALA A 12 10.07 -12.41 19.89
CA ALA A 12 9.88 -12.04 18.49
C ALA A 12 8.79 -10.96 18.30
N LEU A 13 7.74 -10.96 19.12
CA LEU A 13 6.70 -9.93 19.06
C LEU A 13 7.18 -8.61 19.66
N LEU A 14 8.01 -8.66 20.70
CA LEU A 14 8.65 -7.47 21.28
C LEU A 14 9.57 -6.78 20.27
N ASP A 15 10.32 -7.57 19.49
CA ASP A 15 11.17 -7.05 18.42
C ASP A 15 10.35 -6.36 17.33
N ARG A 16 9.27 -6.98 16.85
CA ARG A 16 8.36 -6.35 15.86
C ARG A 16 7.65 -5.11 16.39
N LEU A 17 7.41 -5.04 17.69
CA LEU A 17 6.75 -3.89 18.33
C LEU A 17 7.73 -2.71 18.52
N ALA A 18 9.03 -2.98 18.63
CA ALA A 18 10.03 -1.96 18.89
C ALA A 18 10.30 -1.11 17.64
N LEU A 19 10.13 0.21 17.77
CA LEU A 19 10.54 1.16 16.74
C LEU A 19 11.95 1.67 17.01
N SER A 20 12.94 0.99 16.44
CA SER A 20 14.32 1.46 16.46
C SER A 20 14.53 2.62 15.47
N PRO A 21 15.61 3.42 15.61
CA PRO A 21 15.95 4.43 14.63
C PRO A 21 16.09 3.88 13.20
N SER A 22 16.66 2.67 13.04
CA SER A 22 16.76 2.02 11.72
C SER A 22 15.40 1.62 11.16
N ALA A 23 14.48 1.11 11.98
CA ALA A 23 13.12 0.81 11.55
C ALA A 23 12.40 2.08 11.08
N ILE A 24 12.59 3.22 11.77
CA ILE A 24 12.02 4.50 11.37
C ILE A 24 12.58 4.96 10.01
N THR A 25 13.89 4.88 9.80
CA THR A 25 14.50 5.20 8.50
C THR A 25 13.90 4.34 7.39
N THR A 26 13.79 3.02 7.61
CA THR A 26 13.17 2.10 6.64
C THR A 26 11.71 2.47 6.34
N MET A 27 10.92 2.86 7.35
CA MET A 27 9.54 3.32 7.13
C MET A 27 9.49 4.58 6.27
N VAL A 28 10.36 5.56 6.55
CA VAL A 28 10.44 6.81 5.78
C VAL A 28 10.82 6.53 4.32
N ASP A 29 11.81 5.69 4.09
CA ASP A 29 12.23 5.33 2.74
C ASP A 29 11.14 4.54 2.00
N GLY A 30 10.43 3.64 2.70
CA GLY A 30 9.27 2.95 2.15
C GLY A 30 8.15 3.91 1.70
N LEU A 31 7.83 4.93 2.51
CA LEU A 31 6.85 5.96 2.13
C LEU A 31 7.28 6.72 0.87
N ARG A 32 8.56 7.10 0.78
CA ARG A 32 9.11 7.77 -0.41
C ARG A 32 9.08 6.88 -1.65
N GLN A 33 9.36 5.59 -1.49
CA GLN A 33 9.29 4.62 -2.58
C GLN A 33 7.85 4.49 -3.10
N ILE A 34 6.86 4.33 -2.22
CA ILE A 34 5.45 4.25 -2.61
C ILE A 34 5.00 5.54 -3.30
N ALA A 35 5.37 6.70 -2.78
CA ALA A 35 5.05 7.99 -3.39
C ALA A 35 5.66 8.18 -4.79
N ALA A 36 6.76 7.47 -5.10
CA ALA A 36 7.42 7.52 -6.40
C ALA A 36 6.81 6.55 -7.44
N LEU A 37 5.94 5.62 -7.02
CA LEU A 37 5.30 4.70 -7.95
C LEU A 37 4.28 5.44 -8.84
N PRO A 38 4.10 5.01 -10.10
CA PRO A 38 3.03 5.54 -10.95
C PRO A 38 1.66 5.33 -10.31
N ASP A 39 0.81 6.35 -10.36
CA ASP A 39 -0.57 6.24 -9.89
C ASP A 39 -1.35 5.27 -10.79
N PRO A 40 -1.85 4.14 -10.26
CA PRO A 40 -2.58 3.19 -11.08
C PRO A 40 -4.05 3.61 -11.30
N ILE A 41 -4.57 4.56 -10.53
CA ILE A 41 -5.99 4.91 -10.54
C ILE A 41 -6.33 5.77 -11.76
N GLY A 42 -7.45 5.44 -12.41
CA GLY A 42 -7.93 6.15 -13.60
C GLY A 42 -7.32 5.68 -14.91
N GLU A 43 -6.39 4.71 -14.89
CA GLU A 43 -5.87 4.08 -16.10
C GLU A 43 -7.03 3.44 -16.90
N ILE A 44 -7.15 3.80 -18.19
CA ILE A 44 -8.15 3.23 -19.10
C ILE A 44 -7.45 2.27 -20.06
N SER A 45 -7.95 1.04 -20.15
CA SER A 45 -7.46 0.00 -21.04
C SER A 45 -8.59 -0.55 -21.92
N ASN A 46 -8.22 -1.29 -22.97
CA ASN A 46 -9.16 -2.01 -23.84
C ASN A 46 -10.22 -1.13 -24.54
N MET A 47 -9.90 0.14 -24.83
CA MET A 47 -10.78 1.04 -25.57
C MET A 47 -11.03 0.55 -27.00
N LYS A 48 -12.29 0.30 -27.35
CA LYS A 48 -12.72 -0.18 -28.66
C LYS A 48 -14.02 0.50 -29.10
N SER A 49 -14.08 0.90 -30.36
CA SER A 49 -15.32 1.34 -31.00
C SER A 49 -16.22 0.15 -31.34
N ARG A 50 -17.53 0.31 -31.19
CA ARG A 50 -18.53 -0.71 -31.51
C ARG A 50 -19.35 -0.30 -32.74
N PRO A 51 -19.95 -1.26 -33.48
CA PRO A 51 -20.81 -0.96 -34.63
C PRO A 51 -22.00 -0.04 -34.31
N SER A 52 -22.44 0.04 -33.05
CA SER A 52 -23.48 0.97 -32.59
C SER A 52 -23.01 2.43 -32.48
N GLY A 53 -21.71 2.71 -32.66
CA GLY A 53 -21.12 4.05 -32.55
C GLY A 53 -20.58 4.40 -31.15
N ILE A 54 -20.78 3.56 -30.13
CA ILE A 54 -20.24 3.78 -28.78
C ILE A 54 -18.77 3.33 -28.67
N GLN A 55 -18.04 3.94 -27.73
CA GLN A 55 -16.72 3.47 -27.31
C GLN A 55 -16.82 2.74 -25.97
N VAL A 56 -16.14 1.60 -25.85
CA VAL A 56 -16.14 0.77 -24.63
C VAL A 56 -14.70 0.52 -24.20
N GLY A 57 -14.42 0.68 -22.91
CA GLY A 57 -13.15 0.31 -22.29
C GLY A 57 -13.33 0.00 -20.81
N GLN A 58 -12.22 -0.25 -20.14
CA GLN A 58 -12.18 -0.60 -18.71
C GLN A 58 -11.27 0.39 -17.99
N MET A 59 -11.80 1.01 -16.93
CA MET A 59 -11.04 1.94 -16.08
C MET A 59 -10.65 1.26 -14.77
N ARG A 60 -9.39 1.42 -14.35
CA ARG A 60 -8.95 0.98 -13.03
C ARG A 60 -9.45 1.93 -11.95
N VAL A 61 -10.19 1.39 -10.98
CA VAL A 61 -10.74 2.12 -9.84
C VAL A 61 -10.28 1.50 -8.51
N PRO A 62 -10.26 2.27 -7.41
CA PRO A 62 -9.98 1.71 -6.10
C PRO A 62 -11.03 0.65 -5.72
N LEU A 63 -10.65 -0.32 -4.88
CA LEU A 63 -11.60 -1.30 -4.34
C LEU A 63 -12.69 -0.62 -3.47
N GLY A 64 -12.34 0.48 -2.78
CA GLY A 64 -13.18 1.12 -1.76
C GLY A 64 -13.05 0.46 -0.39
N VAL A 65 -13.69 1.06 0.63
CA VAL A 65 -13.97 0.52 1.97
C VAL A 65 -15.25 1.18 2.49
#